data_AF-A0A545SWA1-F1
#
_entry.id   AF-A0A545SWA1-F1
#
_cell.length_a   1.000
_cell.length_b   1.000
_cell.length_c   1.000
_cell.angle_alpha   90.00
_cell.angle_beta   90.00
_cell.angle_gamma   90.00
#
_symmetry.space_group_name_H-M   'P 1'
#
loop_
_entity.id
_entity.type
_entity.pdbx_description
1 polymer ?
#
loop_
_entity_poly.entity_id
_entity_poly.type
_entity_poly.pdbx_seq_one_letter_code
_entity_poly.pdbx_strand_id
1 'polypeptide(L)'
;MTDWTVNTRLRFGAYWVIAFGGLMSLSLFPPVSGVLNFAVDMVFWPLDGLQITDSSASKLLTAVIGGITSGWGVTVLLLSGDIADRAPESVRRVALSGYLTWFTVDGVGSVIAGAPWNLLGNTLFLCLLVVPLLKAYPRDAVA
;
A
#
# COMPACT_ATOMS: atom_id res chain seq x y z
N MET A 1 -4.58 -24.05 -9.07
CA MET A 1 -4.20 -22.72 -8.56
C MET A 1 -3.54 -22.00 -9.71
N THR A 2 -3.98 -20.81 -10.05
CA THR A 2 -3.59 -20.07 -11.27
C THR A 2 -2.09 -19.79 -11.30
N ASP A 3 -1.40 -20.26 -12.35
CA ASP A 3 0.03 -20.00 -12.57
C ASP A 3 0.26 -18.56 -13.06
N TRP A 4 0.21 -17.61 -12.13
CA TRP A 4 0.51 -16.22 -12.44
C TRP A 4 2.01 -16.02 -12.65
N THR A 5 2.37 -15.29 -13.70
CA THR A 5 3.74 -14.82 -13.93
C THR A 5 4.16 -13.80 -12.88
N VAL A 6 5.48 -13.53 -12.78
CA VAL A 6 6.03 -12.48 -11.91
C VAL A 6 5.40 -11.13 -12.23
N ASN A 7 5.25 -10.78 -13.51
CA ASN A 7 4.59 -9.55 -13.95
C ASN A 7 3.16 -9.44 -13.45
N THR A 8 2.35 -10.49 -13.63
CA THR A 8 0.95 -10.48 -13.16
C THR A 8 0.86 -10.24 -11.65
N ARG A 9 1.78 -10.83 -10.87
CA ARG A 9 1.83 -10.65 -9.40
C ARG A 9 2.28 -9.25 -9.01
N LEU A 10 3.27 -8.69 -9.69
CA LEU A 10 3.73 -7.31 -9.48
C LEU A 10 2.63 -6.30 -9.84
N ARG A 11 1.95 -6.49 -10.98
CA ARG A 11 0.82 -5.67 -11.42
C ARG A 11 -0.32 -5.71 -10.43
N PHE A 12 -0.65 -6.90 -9.93
CA PHE A 12 -1.67 -7.06 -8.89
C PHE A 12 -1.38 -6.19 -7.66
N GLY A 13 -0.15 -6.26 -7.12
CA GLY A 13 0.24 -5.41 -6.00
C GLY A 13 0.22 -3.92 -6.36
N ALA A 14 0.75 -3.56 -7.54
CA ALA A 14 0.75 -2.19 -8.02
C ALA A 14 -0.66 -1.58 -8.12
N TYR A 15 -1.63 -2.32 -8.65
CA TYR A 15 -3.02 -1.87 -8.73
C TYR A 15 -3.63 -1.63 -7.35
N TRP A 16 -3.33 -2.47 -6.36
CA TRP A 16 -3.78 -2.24 -4.99
C TRP A 16 -3.19 -0.97 -4.38
N VAL A 17 -1.89 -0.71 -4.60
CA VAL A 17 -1.23 0.51 -4.13
C VAL A 17 -1.80 1.75 -4.81
N ILE A 18 -2.03 1.69 -6.14
CA ILE A 18 -2.68 2.76 -6.90
C ILE A 18 -4.11 3.00 -6.39
N ALA A 19 -4.89 1.94 -6.21
CA ALA A 19 -6.27 2.05 -5.76
C ALA A 19 -6.35 2.64 -4.35
N PHE A 20 -5.49 2.23 -3.43
CA PHE A 20 -5.42 2.79 -2.09
C PHE A 20 -5.04 4.28 -2.11
N GLY A 21 -3.97 4.66 -2.82
CA GLY A 21 -3.57 6.06 -2.96
C GLY A 21 -4.64 6.92 -3.65
N GLY A 22 -5.32 6.35 -4.65
CA GLY A 22 -6.44 6.98 -5.34
C GLY A 22 -7.62 7.21 -4.41
N LEU A 23 -7.98 6.21 -3.60
CA LEU A 23 -9.05 6.32 -2.60
C LEU A 23 -8.74 7.40 -1.55
N MET A 24 -7.49 7.46 -1.07
CA MET A 24 -7.05 8.53 -0.17
C MET A 24 -7.22 9.91 -0.82
N SER A 25 -6.81 10.07 -2.07
CA SER A 25 -7.00 11.33 -2.81
C SER A 25 -8.48 11.66 -3.02
N LEU A 26 -9.30 10.66 -3.34
CA LEU A 26 -10.75 10.84 -3.54
C LEU A 26 -11.49 11.19 -2.25
N SER A 27 -10.98 10.79 -1.09
CA SER A 27 -11.58 11.12 0.21
C SER A 27 -11.60 12.63 0.51
N LEU A 28 -10.86 13.44 -0.23
CA LEU A 28 -10.92 14.90 -0.15
C LEU A 28 -12.28 15.45 -0.62
N PHE A 29 -13.03 14.69 -1.42
CA PHE A 29 -14.39 15.05 -1.81
C PHE A 29 -15.37 14.74 -0.68
N PRO A 30 -16.25 15.68 -0.27
CA PRO A 30 -17.18 15.48 0.84
C PRO A 30 -18.04 14.20 0.78
N PRO A 31 -18.51 13.73 -0.40
CA PRO A 31 -19.25 12.47 -0.47
C PRO A 31 -18.44 11.22 -0.09
N VAL A 32 -17.11 11.29 -0.15
CA VAL A 32 -16.19 10.16 0.07
C VAL A 32 -15.43 10.29 1.40
N SER A 33 -15.36 11.50 1.97
CA SER A 33 -14.62 11.77 3.22
C SER A 33 -15.11 10.94 4.41
N GLY A 34 -16.37 10.51 4.40
CA GLY A 34 -16.91 9.59 5.41
C GLY A 34 -16.18 8.24 5.47
N VAL A 35 -15.68 7.74 4.34
CA VAL A 35 -14.89 6.50 4.28
C VAL A 35 -13.54 6.68 4.97
N LEU A 36 -12.88 7.82 4.74
CA LEU A 36 -11.60 8.13 5.41
C LEU A 36 -11.81 8.31 6.90
N ASN A 37 -12.80 9.11 7.33
CA ASN A 37 -13.09 9.31 8.74
C ASN A 37 -13.34 7.98 9.45
N PHE A 38 -14.18 7.11 8.87
CA PHE A 38 -14.43 5.77 9.40
C PHE A 38 -13.16 4.92 9.51
N ALA A 39 -12.30 4.95 8.48
CA ALA A 39 -11.03 4.21 8.51
C ALA A 39 -10.08 4.75 9.59
N VAL A 40 -9.99 6.07 9.75
CA VAL A 40 -9.16 6.70 10.80
C VAL A 40 -9.70 6.36 12.18
N ASP A 41 -11.02 6.42 12.37
CA ASP A 41 -11.68 6.06 13.62
C ASP A 41 -11.41 4.60 14.01
N MET A 42 -11.39 3.70 13.02
CA MET A 42 -11.07 2.29 13.23
C MET A 42 -9.64 2.08 13.76
N VAL A 43 -8.67 2.84 13.25
CA VAL A 43 -7.27 2.66 13.65
C VAL A 43 -6.94 3.31 14.99
N PHE A 44 -7.74 4.29 15.42
CA PHE A 44 -7.65 4.93 16.74
C PHE A 44 -8.49 4.24 17.82
N TRP A 45 -9.33 3.26 17.45
CA TRP A 45 -10.22 2.42 18.28
C TRP A 45 -10.43 2.84 19.75
N PRO A 46 -11.69 2.99 20.22
CA PRO A 46 -12.93 2.44 19.65
C PRO A 46 -13.51 3.25 18.48
N LEU A 47 -14.40 2.61 17.70
CA LEU A 47 -15.21 3.28 16.68
C LEU A 47 -16.29 4.16 17.33
N ASP A 48 -15.93 5.39 17.70
CA ASP A 48 -16.80 6.35 18.40
C ASP A 48 -17.17 7.58 17.55
N GLY A 49 -16.63 7.68 16.33
CA GLY A 49 -16.89 8.75 15.37
C GLY A 49 -16.18 10.06 15.70
N LEU A 50 -15.23 10.07 16.64
CA LEU A 50 -14.52 11.28 17.05
C LEU A 50 -13.38 11.65 16.09
N GLN A 51 -12.91 10.70 15.26
CA GLN A 51 -11.85 10.98 14.29
C GLN A 51 -12.39 11.61 13.01
N ILE A 52 -12.26 12.93 12.91
CA ILE A 52 -12.70 13.73 11.76
C ILE A 52 -11.49 14.40 11.09
N THR A 53 -11.30 14.15 9.79
CA THR A 53 -10.18 14.71 9.00
C THR A 53 -10.59 15.95 8.18
N ASP A 54 -11.17 16.97 8.81
CA ASP A 54 -11.73 18.13 8.10
C ASP A 54 -10.81 19.37 8.02
N SER A 55 -9.76 19.40 8.84
CA SER A 55 -8.78 20.49 8.88
C SER A 55 -8.07 20.68 7.52
N SER A 56 -7.62 21.91 7.25
CA SER A 56 -6.83 22.20 6.05
C SER A 56 -5.52 21.41 6.02
N ALA A 57 -4.87 21.24 7.18
CA ALA A 57 -3.64 20.47 7.31
C ALA A 57 -3.86 18.97 7.02
N SER A 58 -4.90 18.36 7.61
CA SER A 58 -5.21 16.94 7.35
C SER A 58 -5.56 16.71 5.89
N LYS A 59 -6.33 17.59 5.26
CA LYS A 59 -6.64 17.51 3.82
C LYS A 59 -5.39 17.59 2.95
N LEU A 60 -4.48 18.51 3.25
CA LEU A 60 -3.22 18.63 2.51
C LEU A 60 -2.37 17.36 2.66
N LEU A 61 -2.21 16.85 3.88
CA LEU A 61 -1.45 15.63 4.13
C LEU A 61 -2.09 14.42 3.46
N THR A 62 -3.42 14.28 3.48
CA THR A 62 -4.16 13.24 2.75
C THR A 62 -3.91 13.33 1.24
N ALA A 63 -3.89 14.53 0.66
CA ALA A 63 -3.58 14.74 -0.76
C ALA A 63 -2.14 14.28 -1.10
N VAL A 64 -1.18 14.65 -0.26
CA VAL A 64 0.23 14.28 -0.43
C VAL A 64 0.40 12.76 -0.31
N ILE A 65 -0.19 12.14 0.72
CA ILE A 65 -0.13 10.69 0.93
C ILE A 65 -0.77 9.95 -0.24
N GLY A 66 -1.96 10.38 -0.67
CA GLY A 66 -2.65 9.78 -1.82
C GLY A 66 -1.85 9.89 -3.11
N GLY A 67 -1.26 11.06 -3.38
CA GLY A 67 -0.41 11.31 -4.55
C GLY A 67 0.87 10.47 -4.56
N ILE A 68 1.62 10.48 -3.46
CA ILE A 68 2.87 9.70 -3.32
C ILE A 68 2.58 8.21 -3.45
N THR A 69 1.53 7.71 -2.77
CA THR A 69 1.17 6.29 -2.79
C THR A 69 0.74 5.85 -4.18
N SER A 70 -0.10 6.65 -4.86
CA SER A 70 -0.50 6.35 -6.25
C SER A 70 0.70 6.36 -7.19
N GLY A 71 1.59 7.35 -7.07
CA GLY A 71 2.81 7.45 -7.87
C GLY A 71 3.78 6.29 -7.64
N TRP A 72 3.90 5.81 -6.40
CA TRP A 72 4.68 4.62 -6.07
C TRP A 72 4.09 3.38 -6.72
N GLY A 73 2.76 3.20 -6.63
CA GLY A 73 2.07 2.11 -7.32
C GLY A 73 2.27 2.14 -8.84
N VAL A 74 2.18 3.30 -9.48
CA VAL A 74 2.49 3.47 -10.92
C VAL A 74 3.95 3.11 -11.23
N THR A 75 4.88 3.48 -10.35
CA THR A 75 6.29 3.11 -10.50
C THR A 75 6.47 1.59 -10.53
N VAL A 76 5.86 0.87 -9.58
CA VAL A 76 5.89 -0.61 -9.55
C VAL A 76 5.20 -1.20 -10.79
N LEU A 77 4.09 -0.60 -11.23
CA LEU A 77 3.37 -1.02 -12.44
C LEU A 77 4.28 -0.94 -13.68
N LEU A 78 5.01 0.14 -13.87
CA LEU A 78 5.93 0.28 -15.01
C LEU A 78 7.12 -0.66 -14.92
N LEU A 79 7.64 -0.91 -13.71
CA LEU A 79 8.70 -1.91 -13.50
C LEU A 79 8.24 -3.34 -13.82
N SER A 80 6.95 -3.64 -13.69
CA SER A 80 6.36 -4.96 -13.97
C SER A 80 6.15 -5.29 -15.47
N GLY A 81 6.63 -4.44 -16.38
CA GLY A 81 6.66 -4.71 -17.82
C GLY A 81 7.99 -5.31 -18.27
N ASP A 82 8.52 -4.81 -19.38
CA ASP A 82 9.75 -5.29 -20.01
C ASP A 82 10.96 -5.39 -19.06
N ILE A 83 11.01 -4.54 -18.02
CA ILE A 83 12.09 -4.55 -17.03
C ILE A 83 12.03 -5.82 -16.18
N ALA A 84 10.85 -6.24 -15.75
CA ALA A 84 10.66 -7.46 -14.99
C ALA A 84 10.81 -8.72 -15.85
N ASP A 85 10.59 -8.65 -17.17
CA ASP A 85 10.93 -9.77 -18.08
C ASP A 85 12.45 -9.99 -18.18
N ARG A 86 13.23 -8.91 -18.17
CA ARG A 86 14.71 -8.96 -18.26
C ARG A 86 15.38 -9.22 -16.92
N ALA A 87 14.80 -8.72 -15.82
CA ALA A 87 15.40 -8.75 -14.49
C ALA A 87 14.34 -8.98 -13.39
N PRO A 88 13.63 -10.12 -13.39
CA PRO A 88 12.49 -10.36 -12.52
C PRO A 88 12.83 -10.31 -11.03
N GLU A 89 13.96 -10.88 -10.63
CA GLU A 89 14.38 -10.89 -9.22
C GLU A 89 14.80 -9.50 -8.74
N SER A 90 15.46 -8.71 -9.59
CA SER A 90 15.82 -7.32 -9.24
C SER A 90 14.57 -6.47 -9.02
N VAL A 91 13.58 -6.55 -9.92
CA VAL A 91 12.32 -5.82 -9.77
C VAL A 91 11.55 -6.29 -8.54
N ARG A 92 11.48 -7.61 -8.32
CA ARG A 92 10.85 -8.19 -7.13
C ARG A 92 11.49 -7.69 -5.84
N ARG A 93 12.82 -7.67 -5.76
CA ARG A 93 13.55 -7.14 -4.60
C ARG A 93 13.27 -5.67 -4.37
N VAL A 94 13.25 -4.84 -5.42
CA VAL A 94 12.90 -3.42 -5.33
C VAL A 94 11.50 -3.25 -4.74
N ALA A 95 10.50 -3.98 -5.26
CA ALA A 95 9.14 -3.91 -4.76
C ALA A 95 9.03 -4.37 -3.29
N LEU A 96 9.62 -5.52 -2.95
CA LEU A 96 9.60 -6.05 -1.58
C LEU A 96 10.28 -5.11 -0.58
N SER A 97 11.46 -4.57 -0.92
CA SER A 97 12.16 -3.61 -0.07
C SER A 97 11.33 -2.35 0.17
N GLY A 98 10.66 -1.84 -0.87
CA GLY A 98 9.73 -0.72 -0.74
C GLY A 98 8.57 -1.03 0.20
N TYR A 99 7.89 -2.18 0.01
CA TYR A 99 6.75 -2.59 0.82
C TYR A 99 7.13 -2.79 2.30
N LEU A 100 8.26 -3.45 2.55
CA LEU A 100 8.75 -3.67 3.92
C LEU A 100 9.19 -2.36 4.59
N THR A 101 9.82 -1.45 3.84
CA THR A 101 10.22 -0.13 4.35
C THR A 101 8.99 0.69 4.73
N TRP A 102 8.00 0.77 3.83
CA TRP A 102 6.72 1.44 4.11
C TRP A 102 6.05 0.87 5.36
N PHE A 103 5.86 -0.45 5.43
CA PHE A 103 5.21 -1.11 6.57
C PHE A 103 5.92 -0.78 7.89
N THR A 104 7.26 -0.79 7.89
CA THR A 104 8.04 -0.51 9.10
C THR A 104 7.90 0.95 9.53
N VAL A 105 8.09 1.89 8.61
CA VAL A 105 8.05 3.33 8.93
C VAL A 105 6.63 3.76 9.31
N ASP A 106 5.62 3.35 8.53
CA ASP A 106 4.22 3.68 8.79
C ASP A 106 3.69 3.02 10.06
N GLY A 107 4.07 1.75 10.30
CA GLY A 107 3.71 1.02 11.52
C GLY A 107 4.28 1.66 12.78
N VAL A 108 5.56 2.04 12.78
CA VAL A 108 6.18 2.77 13.90
C VAL A 108 5.51 4.13 14.10
N GLY A 109 5.30 4.88 13.01
CA GLY A 109 4.60 6.17 13.06
C GLY A 109 3.20 6.05 13.65
N SER A 110 2.45 5.01 13.28
CA SER A 110 1.09 4.76 13.76
C SER A 110 1.05 4.48 15.26
N VAL A 111 1.99 3.69 15.77
CA VAL A 111 2.08 3.42 17.23
C VAL A 111 2.42 4.70 17.98
N ILE A 112 3.37 5.50 17.49
CA ILE A 112 3.74 6.79 18.11
C ILE A 112 2.55 7.75 18.10
N ALA A 113 1.76 7.76 17.02
CA ALA A 113 0.57 8.60 16.88
C ALA A 113 -0.62 8.13 17.73
N GLY A 114 -0.54 6.99 18.42
CA GLY A 114 -1.64 6.45 19.22
C GLY A 114 -2.68 5.64 18.42
N ALA A 115 -2.35 5.23 17.20
CA ALA A 115 -3.20 4.43 16.31
C ALA A 115 -2.64 3.00 16.07
N PRO A 116 -2.40 2.18 17.11
CA PRO A 116 -1.73 0.89 16.97
C PRO A 116 -2.54 -0.11 16.14
N TRP A 117 -3.85 0.05 16.03
CA TRP A 117 -4.71 -0.82 15.22
C TRP A 117 -4.45 -0.68 13.72
N ASN A 118 -3.82 0.43 13.29
CA ASN A 118 -3.34 0.54 11.93
C ASN A 118 -2.34 -0.56 11.57
N LEU A 119 -1.55 -1.05 12.54
CA LEU A 119 -0.59 -2.12 12.31
C LEU A 119 -1.27 -3.42 11.84
N LEU A 120 -2.47 -3.70 12.34
CA LEU A 120 -3.26 -4.86 11.90
C LEU A 120 -3.68 -4.70 10.43
N GLY A 121 -4.27 -3.55 10.08
CA GLY A 121 -4.66 -3.24 8.70
C GLY A 121 -3.47 -3.28 7.75
N ASN A 122 -2.37 -2.64 8.13
CA ASN A 122 -1.11 -2.66 7.38
C ASN A 122 -0.52 -4.05 7.24
N THR A 123 -0.64 -4.92 8.25
CA THR A 123 -0.17 -6.31 8.15
C THR A 123 -0.98 -7.08 7.11
N LEU A 124 -2.30 -6.91 7.08
CA LEU A 124 -3.15 -7.52 6.07
C LEU A 124 -2.82 -6.99 4.66
N PHE A 125 -2.61 -5.68 4.54
CA PHE A 125 -2.23 -5.07 3.27
C PHE A 125 -0.82 -5.51 2.82
N LEU A 126 0.15 -5.60 3.73
CA LEU A 126 1.47 -6.14 3.43
C LEU A 126 1.39 -7.59 2.94
N CYS A 127 0.60 -8.43 3.59
CA CYS A 127 0.37 -9.81 3.16
C CYS A 127 -0.20 -9.87 1.73
N LEU A 128 -1.17 -9.00 1.41
CA LEU A 128 -1.76 -8.89 0.07
C LEU A 128 -0.69 -8.56 -0.99
N LEU A 129 0.28 -7.70 -0.67
CA LEU A 129 1.34 -7.28 -1.59
C LEU A 129 2.49 -8.31 -1.68
N VAL A 130 2.90 -8.89 -0.56
CA VAL A 130 4.11 -9.72 -0.44
C VAL A 130 3.86 -11.18 -0.79
N VAL A 131 2.73 -11.78 -0.35
CA VAL A 131 2.45 -13.21 -0.55
C VAL A 131 2.46 -13.62 -2.03
N PRO A 132 1.88 -12.86 -2.97
CA PRO A 132 1.98 -13.16 -4.39
C PRO A 132 3.43 -13.20 -4.88
N LEU A 133 4.30 -12.32 -4.37
CA LEU A 133 5.70 -12.21 -4.76
C LEU A 133 6.59 -13.29 -4.13
N LEU A 134 6.22 -13.86 -2.99
CA LEU A 134 6.95 -14.98 -2.39
C LEU A 134 6.80 -16.28 -3.19
N LYS A 135 5.59 -16.54 -3.71
CA LYS A 135 5.29 -17.74 -4.51
C LYS A 135 5.80 -17.65 -5.96
N ALA A 136 6.43 -16.54 -6.35
CA ALA A 136 6.70 -16.21 -7.75
C ALA A 136 7.97 -16.87 -8.30
N TYR A 137 8.73 -17.58 -7.47
CA TYR A 137 10.02 -18.13 -7.86
C TYR A 137 10.32 -19.44 -7.11
N PRO A 138 10.46 -20.59 -7.79
CA PRO A 138 11.24 -21.72 -7.26
C PRO A 138 12.69 -21.27 -7.08
N ARG A 139 13.33 -21.60 -5.96
CA ARG A 139 14.71 -21.20 -5.62
C ARG A 139 15.79 -21.85 -6.51
N ASP A 140 15.44 -22.40 -7.66
CA ASP A 140 16.22 -23.46 -8.30
C ASP A 140 17.02 -22.98 -9.52
N ALA A 141 17.21 -21.66 -9.67
CA ALA A 141 18.00 -21.07 -10.77
C ALA A 141 19.05 -20.08 -10.28
N VAL A 142 19.57 -20.27 -9.06
CA VAL A 142 20.89 -19.76 -8.71
C VAL A 142 21.87 -20.90 -9.00
N ALA A 143 22.76 -20.62 -9.96
CA ALA A 143 23.80 -21.47 -10.52
C ALA A 143 24.65 -22.22 -9.49
#